data_AF-A0A815PMK7-F1
#
_entry.id   AF-A0A815PMK7-F1
#
_cell.length_a   1.000
_cell.length_b   1.000
_cell.length_c   1.000
_cell.angle_alpha   90.00
_cell.angle_beta   90.00
_cell.angle_gamma   90.00
#
_symmetry.space_group_name_H-M   'P 1'
#
loop_
_entity.id
_entity.type
_entity.pdbx_description
1 polymer ?
#
loop_
_entity_poly.entity_id
_entity_poly.type
_entity_poly.pdbx_seq_one_letter_code
_entity_poly.pdbx_strand_id
1 'polypeptide(L)'
;SSDDVVNPTNAITRYVDDSESDIVYQISMSKSTKKGDDVVTIGVHELVLNEKCPVFDDDNCEKVFVSVEFLDYPAEYLETPYALVKGEPNTKYSFDFQTECSVRDQPKKQQLAELVEPRSSGEIKFVVVAEPPEDQPSLDCVDIGVATVNAKQLLHNQTDHINQSIDVYGMDDQKKVVGQMNVTVSIVQALNKVTRQGQNVRRIQS
;
A
#
# COMPACT_ATOMS: atom_id res chain seq x y z
N SER A 1 37.32 -27.52 18.11
CA SER A 1 37.04 -26.59 17.00
C SER A 1 36.25 -27.37 15.98
N SER A 2 34.95 -27.60 16.15
CA SER A 2 33.82 -26.64 16.26
C SER A 2 33.52 -26.02 14.91
N ASP A 3 32.68 -26.71 14.12
CA ASP A 3 31.87 -26.12 13.04
C ASP A 3 30.54 -26.88 13.02
N ASP A 4 29.53 -26.27 13.66
CA ASP A 4 28.13 -26.67 13.64
C ASP A 4 27.50 -26.21 12.32
N VAL A 5 27.14 -27.17 11.44
CA VAL A 5 26.24 -26.91 10.31
C VAL A 5 24.84 -27.36 10.71
N VAL A 6 24.03 -26.39 11.15
CA VAL A 6 22.62 -26.58 11.46
C VAL A 6 21.82 -26.70 10.15
N ASN A 7 21.18 -27.86 10.02
CA ASN A 7 20.26 -28.28 8.97
C ASN A 7 19.00 -27.38 8.92
N PRO A 8 18.52 -26.88 7.76
CA PRO A 8 17.33 -26.06 7.70
C PRO A 8 16.08 -26.87 8.09
N THR A 9 15.43 -26.42 9.16
CA THR A 9 14.21 -27.01 9.70
C THR A 9 13.03 -26.76 8.75
N ASN A 10 12.45 -27.83 8.20
CA ASN A 10 11.14 -27.81 7.56
C ASN A 10 10.09 -27.35 8.59
N ALA A 11 9.50 -26.16 8.39
CA ALA A 11 8.31 -25.76 9.13
C ALA A 11 7.07 -26.37 8.46
N ILE A 12 6.64 -27.53 8.97
CA ILE A 12 5.33 -28.13 8.66
C ILE A 12 4.29 -27.37 9.49
N THR A 13 3.35 -26.66 8.84
CA THR A 13 2.20 -26.10 9.54
C THR A 13 1.18 -27.22 9.75
N ARG A 14 0.81 -27.49 11.01
CA ARG A 14 -0.25 -28.46 11.39
C ARG A 14 -1.54 -27.71 11.71
N TYR A 15 -2.57 -27.99 10.94
CA TYR A 15 -3.98 -27.96 11.34
C TYR A 15 -4.48 -29.40 11.49
N VAL A 16 -5.03 -29.69 12.67
CA VAL A 16 -5.72 -30.93 13.02
C VAL A 16 -7.21 -30.67 12.83
N ASP A 17 -7.89 -31.56 12.12
CA ASP A 17 -9.36 -31.63 12.08
C ASP A 17 -9.82 -32.95 12.70
N ASP A 18 -10.89 -32.89 13.50
CA ASP A 18 -11.73 -34.04 13.81
C ASP A 18 -13.18 -33.59 14.09
N SER A 19 -13.79 -32.88 13.14
CA SER A 19 -15.24 -32.90 12.84
C SER A 19 -15.54 -32.03 11.60
N GLU A 20 -15.80 -32.70 10.47
CA GLU A 20 -16.22 -32.15 9.17
C GLU A 20 -15.44 -30.95 8.60
N SER A 21 -14.13 -31.08 8.39
CA SER A 21 -13.43 -30.25 7.42
C SER A 21 -12.21 -30.91 6.78
N ASP A 22 -12.34 -31.31 5.51
CA ASP A 22 -11.22 -31.74 4.66
C ASP A 22 -10.20 -30.60 4.48
N ILE A 23 -9.12 -30.59 5.26
CA ILE A 23 -8.01 -29.62 5.10
C ILE A 23 -6.97 -30.16 4.12
N VAL A 24 -6.89 -29.52 2.94
CA VAL A 24 -5.89 -29.79 1.90
C VAL A 24 -4.66 -28.90 2.08
N TYR A 25 -3.47 -29.51 2.27
CA TYR A 25 -2.20 -28.77 2.25
C TYR A 25 -1.60 -28.73 0.85
N GLN A 26 -1.60 -27.56 0.21
CA GLN A 26 -0.81 -27.32 -1.00
C GLN A 26 0.58 -26.79 -0.61
N ILE A 27 1.57 -27.69 -0.58
CA ILE A 27 2.98 -27.32 -0.46
C ILE A 27 3.43 -26.77 -1.82
N SER A 28 3.47 -25.45 -1.95
CA SER A 28 4.14 -24.82 -3.10
C SER A 28 5.64 -24.67 -2.79
N MET A 29 6.45 -25.50 -3.44
CA MET A 29 7.91 -25.32 -3.45
C MET A 29 8.25 -24.07 -4.28
N SER A 30 8.47 -22.93 -3.63
CA SER A 30 8.97 -21.75 -4.31
C SER A 30 10.49 -21.87 -4.51
N LYS A 31 10.93 -21.98 -5.77
CA LYS A 31 12.30 -21.68 -6.18
C LYS A 31 12.65 -20.30 -5.62
N SER A 32 13.80 -20.15 -4.97
CA SER A 32 14.27 -18.87 -4.42
C SER A 32 14.42 -17.84 -5.54
N THR A 33 13.36 -17.07 -5.78
CA THR A 33 13.43 -15.83 -6.52
C THR A 33 13.77 -14.76 -5.50
N LYS A 34 14.79 -13.94 -5.79
CA LYS A 34 15.24 -12.84 -4.92
C LYS A 34 14.02 -12.00 -4.55
N LYS A 35 13.60 -12.08 -3.29
CA LYS A 35 12.33 -11.54 -2.79
C LYS A 35 12.20 -10.01 -2.96
N GLY A 36 13.32 -9.29 -3.18
CA GLY A 36 13.36 -7.83 -3.23
C GLY A 36 13.00 -7.16 -4.56
N ASP A 37 13.24 -7.79 -5.71
CA ASP A 37 13.14 -7.07 -7.00
C ASP A 37 11.78 -7.26 -7.72
N ASP A 38 10.90 -8.11 -7.21
CA ASP A 38 9.57 -8.40 -7.79
C ASP A 38 8.43 -8.14 -6.78
N VAL A 39 8.72 -7.46 -5.67
CA VAL A 39 7.76 -7.15 -4.61
C VAL A 39 7.86 -5.67 -4.27
N VAL A 40 6.70 -5.05 -4.11
CA VAL A 40 6.55 -3.68 -3.60
C VAL A 40 5.83 -3.75 -2.27
N THR A 41 6.35 -3.08 -1.24
CA THR A 41 5.67 -3.03 0.07
C THR A 41 4.98 -1.69 0.21
N ILE A 42 3.70 -1.73 0.57
CA ILE A 42 2.87 -0.55 0.87
C ILE A 42 2.35 -0.71 2.29
N GLY A 43 2.40 0.36 3.09
CA GLY A 43 1.86 0.36 4.44
C GLY A 43 1.31 1.71 4.87
N VAL A 44 0.31 1.65 5.74
CA VAL A 44 -0.36 2.79 6.38
C VAL A 44 -0.32 2.52 7.88
N HIS A 45 0.45 3.32 8.60
CA HIS A 45 0.69 3.08 10.03
C HIS A 45 -0.23 3.96 10.88
N GLU A 46 -0.18 5.27 10.62
CA GLU A 46 -0.88 6.26 11.42
C GLU A 46 -1.48 7.36 10.54
N LEU A 47 -2.63 7.88 10.96
CA LEU A 47 -3.28 9.05 10.38
C LEU A 47 -3.66 10.00 11.52
N VAL A 48 -3.47 11.29 11.30
CA VAL A 48 -3.96 12.36 12.16
C VAL A 48 -4.65 13.40 11.28
N LEU A 49 -5.94 13.64 11.50
CA LEU A 49 -6.71 14.68 10.81
C LEU A 49 -6.83 15.90 11.72
N ASN A 50 -6.63 17.10 11.16
CA ASN A 50 -6.71 18.35 11.90
C ASN A 50 -8.09 19.01 11.75
N GLU A 51 -8.37 20.05 12.55
CA GLU A 51 -9.65 20.76 12.59
C GLU A 51 -10.08 21.39 11.25
N LYS A 52 -9.20 21.44 10.25
CA LYS A 52 -9.52 21.95 8.92
C LYS A 52 -10.15 20.87 8.02
N CYS A 53 -10.14 19.60 8.43
CA CYS A 53 -10.77 18.51 7.70
C CYS A 53 -12.30 18.62 7.82
N PRO A 54 -13.07 18.70 6.72
CA PRO A 54 -14.52 18.87 6.76
C PRO A 54 -15.28 17.75 7.48
N VAL A 55 -14.67 16.58 7.65
CA VAL A 55 -15.27 15.40 8.30
C VAL A 55 -15.74 15.67 9.73
N PHE A 56 -15.13 16.65 10.42
CA PHE A 56 -15.49 17.01 11.79
C PHE A 56 -16.77 17.85 11.89
N ASP A 57 -17.19 18.45 10.77
CA ASP A 57 -18.47 19.18 10.66
C ASP A 57 -19.57 18.31 10.00
N ASP A 58 -19.26 17.06 9.62
CA ASP A 58 -20.17 16.15 8.93
C ASP A 58 -20.68 15.04 9.86
N ASP A 59 -21.96 15.12 10.23
CA ASP A 59 -22.65 14.11 11.04
C ASP A 59 -22.89 12.79 10.29
N ASN A 60 -22.69 12.77 8.97
CA ASN A 60 -22.83 11.58 8.13
C ASN A 60 -21.57 10.74 8.02
N CYS A 61 -20.53 11.04 8.81
CA CYS A 61 -19.33 10.21 8.92
C CYS A 61 -19.24 9.58 10.31
N GLU A 62 -19.24 8.26 10.38
CA GLU A 62 -19.04 7.50 11.62
C GLU A 62 -17.62 6.95 11.74
N LYS A 63 -17.02 6.50 10.64
CA LYS A 63 -15.69 5.89 10.63
C LYS A 63 -14.83 6.43 9.50
N VAL A 64 -13.52 6.23 9.63
CA VAL A 64 -12.52 6.57 8.63
C VAL A 64 -11.61 5.38 8.34
N PHE A 65 -11.25 5.21 7.09
CA PHE A 65 -10.26 4.23 6.64
C PHE A 65 -9.38 4.84 5.54
N VAL A 66 -8.34 4.11 5.14
CA VAL A 66 -7.44 4.55 4.07
C VAL A 66 -7.43 3.52 2.95
N SER A 67 -7.65 3.95 1.72
CA SER A 67 -7.50 3.15 0.50
C SER A 67 -6.27 3.61 -0.29
N VAL A 68 -5.52 2.69 -0.89
CA VAL A 68 -4.33 3.02 -1.68
C VAL A 68 -4.54 2.73 -3.16
N GLU A 69 -4.34 3.75 -4.00
CA GLU A 69 -4.31 3.62 -5.45
C GLU A 69 -2.89 3.24 -5.89
N PHE A 70 -2.69 1.98 -6.30
CA PHE A 70 -1.42 1.49 -6.82
C PHE A 70 -1.60 0.48 -7.97
N LEU A 71 -1.10 0.85 -9.16
CA LEU A 71 -1.27 0.08 -10.39
C LEU A 71 -2.75 -0.28 -10.62
N ASP A 72 -3.04 -1.51 -11.05
CA ASP A 72 -4.39 -2.07 -11.15
C ASP A 72 -4.72 -3.04 -9.99
N TYR A 73 -4.09 -2.87 -8.82
CA TYR A 73 -4.54 -3.62 -7.64
C TYR A 73 -5.94 -3.18 -7.22
N PRO A 74 -6.86 -4.12 -6.89
CA PRO A 74 -8.17 -3.77 -6.38
C PRO A 74 -8.08 -2.95 -5.09
N ALA A 75 -8.96 -1.96 -4.93
CA ALA A 75 -9.03 -1.13 -3.73
C ALA A 75 -9.23 -2.00 -2.47
N GLU A 76 -10.07 -3.03 -2.55
CA GLU A 76 -10.34 -4.02 -1.48
C GLU A 76 -9.07 -4.73 -0.97
N TYR A 77 -8.02 -4.83 -1.80
CA TYR A 77 -6.73 -5.42 -1.42
C TYR A 77 -5.78 -4.40 -0.79
N LEU A 78 -6.00 -3.11 -1.08
CA LEU A 78 -5.13 -2.00 -0.75
C LEU A 78 -5.78 -0.98 0.20
N GLU A 79 -6.86 -1.37 0.86
CA GLU A 79 -7.46 -0.61 1.94
C GLU A 79 -7.09 -1.18 3.31
N THR A 80 -7.11 -0.32 4.32
CA THR A 80 -6.93 -0.74 5.71
C THR A 80 -8.06 -1.69 6.10
N PRO A 81 -7.78 -2.85 6.73
CA PRO A 81 -8.76 -3.92 6.94
C PRO A 81 -9.92 -3.54 7.88
N TYR A 82 -9.78 -2.46 8.64
CA TYR A 82 -10.80 -1.95 9.54
C TYR A 82 -10.89 -0.43 9.40
N ALA A 83 -12.11 0.08 9.31
CA ALA A 83 -12.37 1.48 9.55
C ALA A 83 -12.39 1.77 11.05
N LEU A 84 -11.91 2.95 11.42
CA LEU A 84 -11.79 3.40 12.80
C LEU A 84 -12.80 4.51 13.08
N VAL A 85 -13.45 4.46 14.24
CA VAL A 85 -14.45 5.45 14.65
C VAL A 85 -13.87 6.86 14.59
N LYS A 86 -14.61 7.78 13.97
CA LYS A 86 -14.28 9.21 13.88
C LYS A 86 -14.05 9.76 15.29
N GLY A 87 -12.83 10.20 15.55
CA GLY A 87 -12.43 10.85 16.80
C GLY A 87 -12.62 12.37 16.74
N GLU A 88 -12.13 13.05 17.77
CA GLU A 88 -11.98 14.51 17.77
C GLU A 88 -10.82 14.95 16.87
N PRO A 89 -10.77 16.22 16.42
CA PRO A 89 -9.61 16.76 15.72
C PRO A 89 -8.29 16.47 16.43
N ASN A 90 -7.27 16.13 15.65
CA ASN A 90 -5.94 15.74 16.09
C ASN A 90 -5.87 14.43 16.89
N THR A 91 -6.95 13.62 16.88
CA THR A 91 -6.90 12.22 17.34
C THR A 91 -6.07 11.38 16.38
N LYS A 92 -5.29 10.46 16.94
CA LYS A 92 -4.47 9.51 16.18
C LYS A 92 -5.27 8.26 15.84
N TYR A 93 -5.34 7.95 14.56
CA TYR A 93 -5.83 6.69 14.02
C TYR A 93 -4.64 5.77 13.77
N SER A 94 -4.57 4.62 14.43
CA SER A 94 -3.50 3.63 14.25
C SER A 94 -4.04 2.41 13.49
N PHE A 95 -3.57 2.24 12.26
CA PHE A 95 -3.98 1.14 11.38
C PHE A 95 -2.97 -0.01 11.38
N ASP A 96 -1.67 0.30 11.48
CA ASP A 96 -0.56 -0.65 11.39
C ASP A 96 -0.72 -1.67 10.24
N PHE A 97 -1.21 -1.18 9.10
CA PHE A 97 -1.47 -1.98 7.91
C PHE A 97 -0.23 -2.02 7.03
N GLN A 98 0.13 -3.22 6.54
CA GLN A 98 1.19 -3.39 5.55
C GLN A 98 0.89 -4.59 4.65
N THR A 99 1.12 -4.43 3.35
CA THR A 99 0.90 -5.47 2.35
C THR A 99 2.03 -5.53 1.32
N GLU A 100 2.19 -6.70 0.68
CA GLU A 100 3.18 -6.96 -0.36
C GLU A 100 2.48 -7.11 -1.73
N CYS A 101 2.77 -6.19 -2.64
CA CYS A 101 2.31 -6.21 -4.03
C CYS A 101 3.32 -6.94 -4.92
N SER A 102 2.97 -8.14 -5.38
CA SER A 102 3.77 -8.86 -6.39
C SER A 102 3.73 -8.21 -7.78
N VAL A 103 4.85 -7.67 -8.23
CA VAL A 103 5.03 -7.06 -9.56
C VAL A 103 5.82 -7.98 -10.52
N ARG A 104 5.66 -9.29 -10.36
CA ARG A 104 6.45 -10.29 -11.10
C ARG A 104 5.97 -10.50 -12.55
N ASP A 105 4.67 -10.46 -12.78
CA ASP A 105 4.10 -10.70 -14.10
C ASP A 105 4.40 -9.54 -15.07
N GLN A 106 4.27 -9.81 -16.37
CA GLN A 106 4.61 -8.82 -17.40
C GLN A 106 3.67 -7.60 -17.39
N PRO A 107 2.34 -7.74 -17.23
CA PRO A 107 1.44 -6.59 -17.06
C PRO A 107 1.85 -5.67 -15.92
N LYS A 108 2.10 -6.20 -14.71
CA LYS A 108 2.52 -5.41 -13.54
C LYS A 108 3.87 -4.74 -13.77
N LYS A 109 4.82 -5.42 -14.43
CA LYS A 109 6.12 -4.81 -14.80
C LYS A 109 5.96 -3.64 -15.76
N GLN A 110 5.05 -3.76 -16.72
CA GLN A 110 4.75 -2.71 -17.69
C GLN A 110 4.13 -1.50 -16.99
N GLN A 111 3.12 -1.70 -16.14
CA GLN A 111 2.51 -0.62 -15.36
C GLN A 111 3.50 0.04 -14.40
N LEU A 112 4.37 -0.76 -13.76
CA LEU A 112 5.44 -0.25 -12.90
C LEU A 112 6.45 0.62 -13.68
N ALA A 113 6.75 0.26 -14.93
CA ALA A 113 7.59 1.08 -15.81
C ALA A 113 6.87 2.38 -16.22
N GLU A 114 5.58 2.31 -16.56
CA GLU A 114 4.73 3.47 -16.89
C GLU A 114 4.63 4.46 -15.73
N LEU A 115 4.60 3.97 -14.49
CA LEU A 115 4.58 4.79 -13.27
C LEU A 115 5.75 5.79 -13.22
N VAL A 116 6.90 5.47 -13.81
CA VAL A 116 8.08 6.34 -13.83
C VAL A 116 8.38 6.95 -15.20
N GLU A 117 7.47 6.84 -16.16
CA GLU A 117 7.61 7.53 -17.44
C GLU A 117 7.49 9.05 -17.31
N PRO A 118 8.15 9.84 -18.18
CA PRO A 118 8.12 11.31 -18.09
C PRO A 118 6.72 11.93 -18.10
N ARG A 119 5.74 11.26 -18.74
CA ARG A 119 4.35 11.73 -18.85
C ARG A 119 3.46 11.31 -17.69
N SER A 120 3.87 10.34 -16.87
CA SER A 120 3.12 9.89 -15.71
C SER A 120 3.24 10.90 -14.56
N SER A 121 2.25 11.01 -13.68
CA SER A 121 2.40 11.75 -12.42
C SER A 121 3.42 11.06 -11.50
N GLY A 122 3.49 9.73 -11.58
CA GLY A 122 4.28 8.87 -10.70
C GLY A 122 3.77 8.82 -9.27
N GLU A 123 2.52 9.21 -9.04
CA GLU A 123 1.92 9.27 -7.72
C GLU A 123 1.34 7.90 -7.32
N ILE A 124 1.66 7.50 -6.09
CA ILE A 124 0.97 6.46 -5.34
C ILE A 124 0.12 7.21 -4.33
N LYS A 125 -1.21 7.06 -4.41
CA LYS A 125 -2.14 7.86 -3.62
C LYS A 125 -2.71 7.07 -2.46
N PHE A 126 -2.76 7.72 -1.30
CA PHE A 126 -3.38 7.25 -0.09
C PHE A 126 -4.62 8.12 0.12
N VAL A 127 -5.79 7.56 -0.12
CA VAL A 127 -7.08 8.24 -0.05
C VAL A 127 -7.68 7.97 1.32
N VAL A 128 -7.96 9.03 2.07
CA VAL A 128 -8.70 8.96 3.33
C VAL A 128 -10.18 8.97 2.98
N VAL A 129 -10.89 7.95 3.42
CA VAL A 129 -12.30 7.72 3.10
C VAL A 129 -13.14 7.79 4.37
N ALA A 130 -14.22 8.56 4.32
CA ALA A 130 -15.26 8.62 5.33
C ALA A 130 -16.32 7.57 5.04
N GLU A 131 -16.59 6.73 6.04
CA GLU A 131 -17.66 5.72 6.03
C GLU A 131 -18.88 6.25 6.81
N PRO A 132 -20.09 6.17 6.23
CA PRO A 132 -21.30 6.62 6.90
C PRO A 132 -21.75 5.66 8.00
N PRO A 133 -22.69 6.09 8.86
CA PRO A 133 -23.30 5.22 9.87
C PRO A 133 -23.92 3.96 9.28
N GLU A 134 -23.75 2.82 9.97
CA GLU A 134 -24.30 1.53 9.52
C GLU A 134 -25.84 1.53 9.38
N ASP A 135 -26.53 2.38 10.15
CA ASP A 135 -27.99 2.54 10.11
C ASP A 135 -28.48 3.45 8.96
N GLN A 136 -27.55 4.02 8.19
CA GLN A 136 -27.82 4.85 7.00
C GLN A 136 -27.22 4.24 5.72
N PRO A 137 -27.65 3.03 5.31
CA PRO A 137 -27.05 2.30 4.17
C PRO A 137 -27.30 2.95 2.80
N SER A 138 -28.09 4.02 2.73
CA SER A 138 -28.30 4.80 1.50
C SER A 138 -27.18 5.81 1.22
N LEU A 139 -26.31 6.06 2.18
CA LEU A 139 -25.17 6.94 2.01
C LEU A 139 -23.98 6.15 1.48
N ASP A 140 -23.27 6.73 0.52
CA ASP A 140 -22.02 6.17 0.00
C ASP A 140 -20.83 6.68 0.82
N CYS A 141 -19.74 5.92 0.81
CA CYS A 141 -18.46 6.40 1.33
C CYS A 141 -17.97 7.62 0.52
N VAL A 142 -17.29 8.55 1.19
CA VAL A 142 -16.82 9.80 0.58
C VAL A 142 -15.32 9.97 0.81
N ASP A 143 -14.59 10.27 -0.26
CA ASP A 143 -13.17 10.63 -0.17
C ASP A 143 -13.04 12.02 0.47
N ILE A 144 -12.31 12.12 1.58
CA ILE A 144 -12.17 13.38 2.35
C ILE A 144 -10.75 13.96 2.30
N GLY A 145 -9.76 13.15 1.94
CA GLY A 145 -8.40 13.63 1.75
C GLY A 145 -7.52 12.70 0.94
N VAL A 146 -6.41 13.22 0.44
CA VAL A 146 -5.42 12.47 -0.32
C VAL A 146 -4.01 12.85 0.10
N ALA A 147 -3.17 11.85 0.30
CA ALA A 147 -1.73 12.00 0.45
C ALA A 147 -1.03 11.23 -0.69
N THR A 148 0.17 11.68 -1.09
CA THR A 148 0.85 11.11 -2.25
C THR A 148 2.33 10.84 -1.99
N VAL A 149 2.81 9.68 -2.44
CA VAL A 149 4.24 9.37 -2.55
C VAL A 149 4.61 9.30 -4.03
N ASN A 150 5.67 10.01 -4.43
CA ASN A 150 6.07 10.07 -5.85
C ASN A 150 7.16 9.05 -6.19
N ALA A 151 6.80 7.99 -6.92
CA ALA A 151 7.70 6.92 -7.35
C ALA A 151 8.89 7.41 -8.20
N LYS A 152 8.72 8.46 -9.01
CA LYS A 152 9.84 9.05 -9.76
C LYS A 152 10.86 9.70 -8.84
N GLN A 153 10.41 10.36 -7.77
CA GLN A 153 11.30 10.93 -6.76
C GLN A 153 12.02 9.85 -5.99
N LEU A 154 11.34 8.77 -5.58
CA LEU A 154 11.98 7.62 -4.93
C LEU A 154 13.05 6.98 -5.82
N LEU A 155 12.73 6.77 -7.11
CA LEU A 155 13.69 6.24 -8.09
C LEU A 155 14.87 7.20 -8.30
N HIS A 156 14.63 8.50 -8.45
CA HIS A 156 15.69 9.49 -8.62
C HIS A 156 16.62 9.53 -7.39
N ASN A 157 16.04 9.53 -6.19
CA ASN A 157 16.78 9.60 -4.93
C ASN A 157 17.35 8.25 -4.49
N GLN A 158 17.00 7.16 -5.18
CA GLN A 158 17.39 5.79 -4.85
C GLN A 158 17.10 5.41 -3.39
N THR A 159 16.00 5.93 -2.85
CA THR A 159 15.63 5.77 -1.44
C THR A 159 14.14 5.49 -1.33
N ASP A 160 13.79 4.42 -0.61
CA ASP A 160 12.41 4.07 -0.29
C ASP A 160 11.83 5.00 0.79
N HIS A 161 10.52 5.14 0.82
CA HIS A 161 9.81 5.95 1.82
C HIS A 161 9.39 5.03 2.97
N ILE A 162 10.19 4.89 4.02
CA ILE A 162 9.92 3.92 5.10
C ILE A 162 9.52 4.63 6.38
N ASN A 163 8.32 4.32 6.91
CA ASN A 163 7.77 4.87 8.15
C ASN A 163 7.90 6.40 8.26
N GLN A 164 7.60 7.09 7.16
CA GLN A 164 7.77 8.54 7.04
C GLN A 164 6.43 9.22 6.86
N SER A 165 6.29 10.40 7.47
CA SER A 165 5.07 11.19 7.41
C SER A 165 4.96 11.99 6.10
N ILE A 166 3.74 12.04 5.57
CA ILE A 166 3.34 12.85 4.41
C ILE A 166 2.07 13.62 4.73
N ASP A 167 1.93 14.81 4.16
CA ASP A 167 0.75 15.64 4.36
C ASP A 167 -0.46 15.07 3.61
N VAL A 168 -1.62 15.13 4.27
CA VAL A 168 -2.92 14.81 3.68
C VAL A 168 -3.58 16.13 3.27
N TYR A 169 -3.94 16.23 1.99
CA TYR A 169 -4.63 17.39 1.42
C TYR A 169 -6.11 17.10 1.27
N GLY A 170 -6.98 18.10 1.47
CA GLY A 170 -8.42 17.92 1.30
C GLY A 170 -8.79 17.62 -0.15
N MET A 171 -9.84 16.81 -0.36
CA MET A 171 -10.29 16.48 -1.72
C MET A 171 -10.82 17.69 -2.50
N ASP A 172 -11.52 18.60 -1.84
CA ASP A 172 -12.08 19.81 -2.47
C ASP A 172 -11.02 20.89 -2.77
N ASP A 173 -9.93 20.91 -1.99
CA ASP A 173 -8.81 21.83 -2.15
C ASP A 173 -7.49 21.12 -1.85
N GLN A 174 -6.86 20.65 -2.93
CA GLN A 174 -5.57 19.95 -2.87
C GLN A 174 -4.39 20.84 -2.43
N LYS A 175 -4.63 22.10 -2.04
CA LYS A 175 -3.62 22.97 -1.40
C LYS A 175 -3.81 23.08 0.11
N LYS A 176 -4.95 22.62 0.64
CA LYS A 176 -5.28 22.70 2.06
C LYS A 176 -4.88 21.41 2.76
N VAL A 177 -3.86 21.49 3.61
CA VAL A 177 -3.45 20.37 4.47
C VAL A 177 -4.50 20.15 5.56
N VAL A 178 -5.16 18.99 5.52
CA VAL A 178 -6.22 18.55 6.45
C VAL A 178 -5.74 17.47 7.41
N GLY A 179 -4.51 16.99 7.27
CA GLY A 179 -3.93 15.99 8.17
C GLY A 179 -2.52 15.59 7.79
N GLN A 180 -2.02 14.55 8.45
CA GLN A 180 -0.74 13.92 8.17
C GLN A 180 -0.88 12.41 8.32
N MET A 181 -0.19 11.65 7.48
CA MET A 181 -0.20 10.19 7.47
C MET A 181 1.23 9.64 7.50
N ASN A 182 1.50 8.65 8.36
CA ASN A 182 2.75 7.91 8.36
C ASN A 182 2.62 6.66 7.51
N VAL A 183 3.46 6.52 6.49
CA VAL A 183 3.35 5.46 5.48
C VAL A 183 4.69 4.78 5.17
N THR A 184 4.59 3.59 4.60
CA THR A 184 5.71 2.85 3.98
C THR A 184 5.45 2.61 2.50
N VAL A 185 6.43 2.91 1.66
CA VAL A 185 6.51 2.55 0.24
C VAL A 185 7.94 2.08 -0.05
N SER A 186 8.11 0.76 -0.16
CA SER A 186 9.36 0.11 -0.58
C SER A 186 9.20 -0.37 -2.02
N ILE A 187 9.81 0.32 -2.97
CA ILE A 187 9.55 0.15 -4.42
C ILE A 187 10.81 0.31 -5.30
N VAL A 188 11.88 0.94 -4.80
CA VAL A 188 13.04 1.37 -5.61
C VAL A 188 13.73 0.20 -6.31
N GLN A 189 13.84 -0.97 -5.66
CA GLN A 189 14.45 -2.16 -6.28
C GLN A 189 13.65 -2.64 -7.50
N ALA A 190 12.32 -2.70 -7.37
CA ALA A 190 11.43 -3.10 -8.44
C ALA A 190 11.46 -2.09 -9.61
N LEU A 191 11.46 -0.78 -9.32
CA LEU A 191 11.58 0.28 -10.33
C LEU A 191 12.89 0.17 -11.11
N ASN A 192 14.02 0.02 -10.42
CA ASN A 192 15.32 -0.14 -11.06
C ASN A 192 15.36 -1.32 -12.04
N LYS A 193 14.70 -2.42 -11.69
CA LYS A 193 14.64 -3.62 -12.54
C LYS A 193 13.90 -3.34 -13.84
N VAL A 194 12.70 -2.75 -13.78
CA VAL A 194 11.90 -2.49 -14.98
C VAL A 194 12.50 -1.40 -15.86
N THR A 195 13.12 -0.37 -15.27
CA THR A 195 13.80 0.69 -16.03
C THR A 195 15.02 0.16 -16.79
N ARG A 196 15.84 -0.71 -16.17
CA ARG A 196 16.99 -1.34 -16.85
C ARG A 196 16.55 -2.24 -18.02
N GLN A 197 15.45 -2.99 -17.84
CA GLN A 197 14.89 -3.84 -18.89
C GLN A 197 14.40 -3.02 -20.08
N GLY A 198 13.67 -1.92 -19.84
CA GLY A 198 13.20 -1.02 -20.89
C GLY A 198 14.34 -0.37 -21.70
N GLN A 199 15.45 0.00 -21.06
CA GLN A 199 16.63 0.54 -21.75
C GLN A 199 17.31 -0.50 -22.66
N ASN A 200 17.35 -1.77 -22.24
CA ASN A 200 17.96 -2.84 -23.03
C ASN A 200 17.13 -3.17 -24.28
N VAL A 201 15.79 -3.15 -24.19
CA VAL A 201 14.92 -3.39 -25.36
C VAL A 201 15.10 -2.27 -26.41
N ARG A 202 15.16 -1.00 -25.99
CA ARG A 202 15.34 0.14 -26.90
C ARG A 202 16.70 0.12 -27.63
N ARG A 203 17.75 -0.42 -27.01
CA ARG A 203 19.08 -0.58 -27.63
C ARG A 203 19.17 -1.71 -28.66
N ILE A 204 18.30 -2.72 -28.59
CA ILE A 204 18.30 -3.84 -29.54
C ILE A 204 17.51 -3.49 -30.81
N GLN A 205 16.63 -2.49 -30.73
CA GLN A 205 15.77 -2.03 -31.84
C GLN A 205 16.33 -0.80 -32.58
N SER A 206 17.47 -0.25 -32.14
CA SER A 206 18.20 0.87 -32.77
C SER A 206 19.45 0.39 -33.47
#